data_AF-A0A9Q9ZTD9-F1
#
_entry.id   AF-A0A9Q9ZTD9-F1
#
_cell.length_a   1.000
_cell.length_b   1.000
_cell.length_c   1.000
_cell.angle_alpha   90.00
_cell.angle_beta   90.00
_cell.angle_gamma   90.00
#
_symmetry.space_group_name_H-M   'P 1'
#
loop_
_entity.id
_entity.type
_entity.pdbx_description
1 polymer ?
#
loop_
_entity_poly.entity_id
_entity_poly.type
_entity_poly.pdbx_seq_one_letter_code
_entity_poly.pdbx_strand_id
1 'polypeptide(L)'
;MMMFLRSRSLALSCFRTSIRAFSSSRGAGKDASEESALDLDAWKTVMRSQALREESESESPSRSALDDNRELVEMWHQAGKFVPKNITDEQLQDLTRLATRSAKKKYLKFLAIKESHKISKKEKQERKKSEREAETVTFKVGYNLKSY
;
A
#
# COMPACT_ATOMS: atom_id res chain seq x y z
N MET A 1 34.18 -12.43 23.11
CA MET A 1 32.73 -12.20 23.27
C MET A 1 32.00 -13.11 22.27
N MET A 2 31.62 -14.33 22.67
CA MET A 2 30.96 -15.30 21.79
C MET A 2 29.45 -15.00 21.81
N MET A 3 28.88 -14.59 20.68
CA MET A 3 27.44 -14.36 20.56
C MET A 3 26.76 -15.65 20.11
N PHE A 4 26.00 -16.27 21.01
CA PHE A 4 25.21 -17.46 20.78
C PHE A 4 24.18 -17.23 19.66
N LEU A 5 24.23 -18.04 18.60
CA LEU A 5 23.19 -18.10 17.58
C LEU A 5 21.92 -18.69 18.21
N ARG A 6 20.93 -17.83 18.43
CA ARG A 6 19.59 -18.22 18.86
C ARG A 6 18.81 -18.72 17.65
N SER A 7 18.77 -20.04 17.50
CA SER A 7 17.94 -20.75 16.51
C SER A 7 16.50 -20.23 16.55
N ARG A 8 16.01 -19.72 15.42
CA ARG A 8 14.59 -19.42 15.19
C ARG A 8 13.91 -20.69 14.68
N SER A 9 13.21 -21.38 15.57
CA SER A 9 12.22 -22.40 15.20
C SER A 9 11.09 -21.74 14.41
N LEU A 10 10.88 -22.17 13.16
CA LEU A 10 9.73 -21.82 12.35
C LEU A 10 8.57 -22.75 12.73
N ALA A 11 7.78 -22.35 13.74
CA ALA A 11 6.46 -22.91 13.91
C ALA A 11 5.53 -22.22 12.89
N LEU A 12 5.08 -22.98 11.88
CA LEU A 12 3.94 -22.60 11.04
C LEU A 12 2.73 -22.46 11.97
N SER A 13 2.41 -21.22 12.36
CA SER A 13 1.14 -20.93 12.99
C SER A 13 0.09 -20.87 11.88
N CYS A 14 -0.72 -21.92 11.80
CA CYS A 14 -1.96 -21.91 11.04
C CYS A 14 -2.75 -20.66 11.44
N PHE A 15 -3.04 -19.81 10.45
CA PHE A 15 -4.04 -18.75 10.58
C PHE A 15 -5.40 -19.39 10.84
N ARG A 16 -5.71 -19.66 12.11
CA ARG A 16 -7.10 -19.83 12.54
C ARG A 16 -7.71 -18.43 12.53
N THR A 17 -8.30 -18.05 11.41
CA THR A 17 -9.37 -17.06 11.41
C THR A 17 -10.45 -17.58 12.35
N SER A 18 -10.44 -17.06 13.59
CA SER A 18 -11.53 -17.25 14.54
C SER A 18 -12.73 -16.49 13.99
N ILE A 19 -13.50 -17.16 13.13
CA ILE A 19 -14.82 -16.68 12.74
C ILE A 19 -15.63 -16.79 14.03
N ARG A 20 -15.81 -15.66 14.72
CA ARG A 20 -16.75 -15.55 15.84
C ARG A 20 -18.12 -15.91 15.27
N ALA A 21 -18.62 -17.09 15.58
CA ALA A 21 -19.96 -17.50 15.19
C ALA A 21 -20.95 -16.49 15.78
N PHE A 22 -21.61 -15.74 14.92
CA PHE A 22 -22.72 -14.88 15.31
C PHE A 22 -23.93 -15.78 15.54
N SER A 23 -24.14 -16.18 16.79
CA SER A 23 -25.33 -16.91 17.19
C SER A 23 -26.50 -15.93 17.30
N SER A 24 -27.30 -15.82 16.24
CA SER A 24 -28.60 -15.15 16.30
C SER A 24 -29.60 -16.11 16.94
N SER A 25 -29.81 -15.97 18.25
CA SER A 25 -30.95 -16.59 18.91
C SER A 25 -32.23 -15.90 18.43
N ARG A 26 -32.97 -16.55 17.51
CA ARG A 26 -34.33 -16.12 17.18
C ARG A 26 -35.25 -16.59 18.30
N GLY A 27 -35.55 -15.69 19.24
CA GLY A 27 -36.69 -15.85 20.13
C GLY A 27 -37.96 -15.60 19.32
N ALA A 28 -38.68 -16.66 18.96
CA ALA A 28 -40.00 -16.55 18.37
C ALA A 28 -41.01 -16.17 19.47
N GLY A 29 -41.10 -14.89 19.77
CA GLY A 29 -42.27 -14.30 20.43
C GLY A 29 -43.32 -14.05 19.36
N LYS A 30 -44.30 -14.95 19.28
CA LYS A 30 -45.56 -14.72 18.57
C LYS A 30 -46.34 -13.67 19.39
N ASP A 31 -47.00 -12.77 18.66
CA ASP A 31 -48.07 -11.85 19.10
C ASP A 31 -47.68 -10.36 19.31
N ALA A 32 -48.38 -9.51 18.53
CA ALA A 32 -48.50 -8.04 18.57
C ALA A 32 -47.40 -7.17 17.92
N SER A 33 -47.62 -6.76 16.64
CA SER A 33 -47.49 -5.37 16.13
C SER A 33 -47.42 -5.40 14.59
N GLU A 34 -48.55 -5.21 13.90
CA GLU A 34 -48.64 -5.26 12.44
C GLU A 34 -48.43 -3.89 11.75
N GLU A 35 -48.12 -2.81 12.46
CA GLU A 35 -48.00 -1.46 11.85
C GLU A 35 -46.69 -0.70 12.13
N SER A 36 -45.78 -1.25 12.95
CA SER A 36 -44.48 -0.62 13.25
C SER A 36 -43.28 -1.58 13.20
N ALA A 37 -43.50 -2.82 12.76
CA ALA A 37 -42.40 -3.70 12.41
C ALA A 37 -41.77 -3.20 11.11
N LEU A 38 -40.57 -2.61 11.20
CA LEU A 38 -39.76 -2.19 10.06
C LEU A 38 -39.89 -3.21 8.92
N ASP A 39 -40.51 -2.79 7.80
CA ASP A 39 -40.76 -3.68 6.68
C ASP A 39 -39.43 -4.13 6.06
N LEU A 40 -39.00 -5.32 6.46
CA LEU A 40 -37.78 -5.95 5.98
C LEU A 40 -37.89 -6.28 4.48
N ASP A 41 -39.10 -6.42 3.95
CA ASP A 41 -39.33 -6.66 2.53
C ASP A 41 -39.20 -5.39 1.69
N ALA A 42 -39.58 -4.23 2.23
CA ALA A 42 -39.26 -2.94 1.60
C ALA A 42 -37.74 -2.77 1.42
N TRP A 43 -36.93 -3.06 2.43
CA TRP A 43 -35.46 -2.96 2.31
C TRP A 43 -34.84 -4.02 1.40
N LYS A 44 -35.35 -5.25 1.41
CA LYS A 44 -34.93 -6.26 0.42
C LYS A 44 -35.27 -5.83 -1.00
N THR A 45 -36.41 -5.18 -1.20
CA THR A 45 -36.84 -4.67 -2.51
C THR A 45 -35.95 -3.52 -2.96
N VAL A 46 -35.58 -2.59 -2.07
CA VAL A 46 -34.60 -1.54 -2.36
C VAL A 46 -33.24 -2.14 -2.73
N MET A 47 -32.75 -3.14 -2.00
CA MET A 47 -31.48 -3.80 -2.33
C MET A 47 -31.54 -4.57 -3.67
N ARG A 48 -32.63 -5.29 -3.96
CA ARG A 48 -32.76 -6.03 -5.22
C ARG A 48 -32.94 -5.12 -6.43
N SER A 49 -33.71 -4.04 -6.30
CA SER A 49 -33.92 -3.07 -7.38
C SER A 49 -32.64 -2.30 -7.68
N GLN A 50 -31.84 -1.96 -6.66
CA GLN A 50 -30.52 -1.39 -6.84
C GLN A 50 -29.56 -2.36 -7.55
N ALA A 51 -29.51 -3.63 -7.13
CA ALA A 51 -28.68 -4.64 -7.78
C ALA A 51 -29.04 -4.86 -9.26
N LEU A 52 -30.34 -4.81 -9.59
CA LEU A 52 -30.82 -4.91 -10.98
C LEU A 52 -30.46 -3.67 -11.82
N ARG A 53 -30.44 -2.48 -11.20
CA ARG A 53 -30.07 -1.24 -11.88
C ARG A 53 -28.56 -1.18 -12.20
N GLU A 54 -27.72 -1.67 -11.29
CA GLU A 54 -26.26 -1.68 -11.45
C GLU A 54 -25.77 -2.60 -12.59
N GLU A 55 -26.59 -3.56 -13.04
CA GLU A 55 -26.28 -4.39 -14.22
C GLU A 55 -26.43 -3.63 -15.54
N SER A 56 -27.22 -2.54 -15.57
CA SER A 56 -27.55 -1.80 -16.80
C SER A 56 -26.79 -0.47 -17.01
N GLU A 57 -26.11 0.04 -15.97
CA GLU A 57 -25.43 1.37 -16.01
C GLU A 57 -23.91 1.27 -15.81
N SER A 58 -23.32 0.08 -15.72
CA SER A 58 -21.87 -0.08 -15.46
C SER A 58 -20.98 0.04 -16.70
N GLU A 59 -21.53 0.40 -17.86
CA GLU A 59 -20.77 0.82 -19.03
C GLU A 59 -20.34 2.30 -18.92
N SER A 60 -19.70 2.63 -17.79
CA SER A 60 -18.86 3.82 -17.69
C SER A 60 -17.69 3.66 -18.67
N PRO A 61 -17.22 4.75 -19.32
CA PRO A 61 -16.34 4.64 -20.49
C PRO A 61 -15.07 3.89 -20.11
N SER A 62 -15.01 2.64 -20.56
CA SER A 62 -13.85 1.76 -20.73
C SER A 62 -12.59 2.25 -20.01
N ARG A 63 -12.61 2.29 -18.67
CA ARG A 63 -11.40 2.62 -17.92
C ARG A 63 -10.37 1.57 -18.29
N SER A 64 -9.24 2.04 -18.83
CA SER A 64 -8.21 1.13 -19.26
C SER A 64 -7.64 0.44 -18.03
N ALA A 65 -7.20 -0.81 -18.15
CA ALA A 65 -6.55 -1.50 -17.04
C ALA A 65 -5.34 -0.72 -16.49
N LEU A 66 -4.73 0.15 -17.30
CA LEU A 66 -3.67 1.07 -16.87
C LEU A 66 -4.20 2.14 -15.93
N ASP A 67 -5.36 2.73 -16.22
CA ASP A 67 -6.00 3.75 -15.38
C ASP A 67 -6.42 3.18 -14.02
N ASP A 68 -6.95 1.95 -13.99
CA ASP A 68 -7.27 1.26 -12.73
C ASP A 68 -6.02 1.04 -11.87
N ASN A 69 -4.88 0.74 -12.49
CA ASN A 69 -3.61 0.62 -11.78
C ASN A 69 -3.10 1.99 -11.30
N ARG A 70 -3.31 3.08 -12.05
CA ARG A 70 -2.97 4.46 -11.62
C ARG A 70 -3.76 4.83 -10.37
N GLU A 71 -5.07 4.64 -10.38
CA GLU A 71 -5.93 4.94 -9.22
C GLU A 71 -5.55 4.07 -8.01
N LEU A 72 -5.26 2.78 -8.23
CA LEU A 72 -4.80 1.89 -7.16
C LEU A 72 -3.51 2.40 -6.49
N VAL A 73 -2.57 2.89 -7.29
CA VAL A 73 -1.29 3.46 -6.83
C VAL A 73 -1.54 4.74 -6.03
N GLU A 74 -2.40 5.63 -6.53
CA GLU A 74 -2.76 6.88 -5.85
C GLU A 74 -3.43 6.63 -4.50
N MET A 75 -4.43 5.73 -4.44
CA MET A 75 -5.06 5.33 -3.19
C MET A 75 -4.04 4.79 -2.18
N TRP A 76 -3.07 3.98 -2.63
CA TRP A 76 -2.04 3.45 -1.76
C TRP A 76 -1.03 4.51 -1.30
N HIS A 77 -0.78 5.50 -2.14
CA HIS A 77 0.02 6.67 -1.77
C HIS A 77 -0.66 7.45 -0.64
N GLN A 78 -1.96 7.75 -0.79
CA GLN A 78 -2.78 8.41 0.23
C GLN A 78 -2.88 7.59 1.52
N ALA A 79 -2.94 6.26 1.41
CA ALA A 79 -2.97 5.35 2.56
C ALA A 79 -1.61 5.15 3.26
N GLY A 80 -0.57 5.91 2.88
CA GLY A 80 0.77 5.83 3.46
C GLY A 80 1.48 4.51 3.22
N LYS A 81 1.14 3.78 2.15
CA LYS A 81 1.85 2.56 1.76
C LYS A 81 3.16 2.92 1.04
N PHE A 82 4.09 1.97 1.04
CA PHE A 82 5.35 2.10 0.31
C PHE A 82 5.10 2.05 -1.20
N VAL A 83 4.99 3.23 -1.80
CA VAL A 83 4.78 3.45 -3.23
C VAL A 83 5.89 4.39 -3.73
N PRO A 84 6.47 4.14 -4.93
CA PRO A 84 7.48 5.01 -5.54
C PRO A 84 6.99 6.45 -5.72
N LYS A 85 7.91 7.43 -5.73
CA LYS A 85 7.55 8.84 -5.94
C LYS A 85 7.27 9.16 -7.42
N ASN A 86 8.00 8.51 -8.32
CA ASN A 86 7.85 8.70 -9.77
C ASN A 86 7.54 7.33 -10.39
N ILE A 87 6.27 7.09 -10.73
CA ILE A 87 5.89 5.88 -11.46
C ILE A 87 5.98 6.14 -12.96
N THR A 88 6.65 5.25 -13.68
CA THR A 88 6.72 5.29 -15.15
C THR A 88 5.63 4.41 -15.78
N ASP A 89 5.23 4.73 -17.01
CA ASP A 89 4.18 3.97 -17.72
C ASP A 89 4.58 2.51 -17.97
N GLU A 90 5.86 2.24 -18.15
CA GLU A 90 6.40 0.88 -18.22
C GLU A 90 6.13 0.08 -16.93
N GLN A 91 6.30 0.73 -15.77
CA GLN A 91 6.04 0.09 -14.47
C GLN A 91 4.54 -0.13 -14.23
N LEU A 92 3.68 0.74 -14.77
CA LEU A 92 2.22 0.54 -14.77
C LEU A 92 1.81 -0.63 -15.66
N GLN A 93 2.49 -0.81 -16.79
CA GLN A 93 2.29 -1.98 -17.64
C GLN A 93 2.71 -3.28 -16.92
N ASP A 94 3.82 -3.26 -16.17
CA ASP A 94 4.22 -4.39 -15.32
C ASP A 94 3.17 -4.73 -14.25
N LEU A 95 2.51 -3.73 -13.66
CA LEU A 95 1.39 -3.97 -12.73
C LEU A 95 0.22 -4.67 -13.41
N THR A 96 -0.02 -4.39 -14.68
CA THR A 96 -1.06 -5.08 -15.46
C THR A 96 -0.73 -6.56 -15.67
N ARG A 97 0.56 -6.90 -15.80
CA ARG A 97 1.02 -8.30 -15.88
C ARG A 97 0.81 -9.08 -14.58
N LEU A 98 0.72 -8.38 -13.43
CA LEU A 98 0.53 -9.00 -12.12
C LEU A 98 -0.96 -9.21 -11.83
N ALA A 99 -1.39 -10.48 -11.77
CA ALA A 99 -2.80 -10.82 -11.56
C ALA A 99 -3.33 -10.44 -10.16
N THR A 100 -2.51 -10.55 -9.10
CA THR A 100 -2.98 -10.40 -7.71
C THR A 100 -2.60 -9.06 -7.09
N ARG A 101 -3.50 -8.49 -6.27
CA ARG A 101 -3.23 -7.24 -5.52
C ARG A 101 -2.02 -7.34 -4.60
N SER A 102 -1.77 -8.50 -4.00
CA SER A 102 -0.61 -8.75 -3.15
C SER A 102 0.71 -8.71 -3.94
N ALA A 103 0.73 -9.25 -5.17
CA ALA A 103 1.88 -9.15 -6.06
C ALA A 103 2.13 -7.71 -6.49
N LYS A 104 1.09 -6.97 -6.90
CA LYS A 104 1.17 -5.52 -7.21
C LYS A 104 1.76 -4.73 -6.04
N LYS A 105 1.26 -4.99 -4.82
CA LYS A 105 1.77 -4.36 -3.58
C LYS A 105 3.24 -4.68 -3.34
N LYS A 106 3.66 -5.93 -3.55
CA LYS A 106 5.05 -6.37 -3.39
C LYS A 106 5.97 -5.69 -4.41
N TYR A 107 5.52 -5.55 -5.66
CA TYR A 107 6.25 -4.87 -6.72
C TYR A 107 6.46 -3.38 -6.42
N LEU A 108 5.41 -2.67 -6.00
CA LEU A 108 5.53 -1.26 -5.62
C LEU A 108 6.46 -1.05 -4.43
N LYS A 109 6.37 -1.91 -3.42
CA LYS A 109 7.31 -1.88 -2.29
C LYS A 109 8.76 -2.05 -2.75
N PHE A 110 9.01 -2.97 -3.68
CA PHE A 110 10.33 -3.19 -4.24
C PHE A 110 10.85 -1.95 -4.98
N LEU A 111 10.03 -1.34 -5.82
CA LEU A 111 10.40 -0.11 -6.55
C LEU A 111 10.73 1.03 -5.60
N ALA A 112 9.93 1.25 -4.55
CA ALA A 112 10.15 2.33 -3.59
C ALA A 112 11.47 2.15 -2.83
N ILE A 113 11.82 0.92 -2.46
CA ILE A 113 13.12 0.61 -1.83
C ILE A 113 14.27 0.81 -2.83
N LYS A 114 14.08 0.41 -4.09
CA LYS A 114 15.09 0.58 -5.14
C LYS A 114 15.39 2.07 -5.40
N GLU A 115 14.37 2.91 -5.41
CA GLU A 115 14.51 4.37 -5.51
C GLU A 115 15.25 4.96 -4.32
N SER A 116 14.84 4.61 -3.10
CA SER A 116 15.48 5.14 -1.88
C SER A 116 16.97 4.78 -1.82
N HIS A 117 17.33 3.54 -2.17
CA HIS A 117 18.73 3.12 -2.24
C HIS A 117 19.55 3.93 -3.26
N LYS A 118 18.98 4.23 -4.43
CA LYS A 118 19.65 5.05 -5.45
C LYS A 118 19.89 6.47 -4.94
N ILE A 119 18.90 7.07 -4.29
CA ILE A 119 18.99 8.43 -3.74
C ILE A 119 20.03 8.47 -2.62
N SER A 120 19.94 7.58 -1.62
CA SER A 120 20.88 7.55 -0.50
C SER A 120 22.33 7.29 -0.94
N LYS A 121 22.54 6.49 -1.99
CA LYS A 121 23.88 6.26 -2.55
C LYS A 121 24.45 7.54 -3.17
N LYS A 122 23.64 8.29 -3.93
CA LYS A 122 24.05 9.57 -4.53
C LYS A 122 24.32 10.62 -3.46
N GLU A 123 23.42 10.77 -2.49
CA GLU A 123 23.57 11.71 -1.38
C GLU A 123 24.85 11.44 -0.56
N LYS A 124 25.14 10.17 -0.26
CA LYS A 124 26.37 9.78 0.44
C LYS A 124 27.63 10.09 -0.38
N GLN A 125 27.57 9.94 -1.69
CA GLN A 125 28.68 10.27 -2.58
C GLN A 125 28.91 11.79 -2.64
N GLU A 126 27.85 12.58 -2.72
CA GLU A 126 27.91 14.04 -2.74
C GLU A 126 28.43 14.60 -1.42
N ARG A 127 27.93 14.11 -0.27
CA ARG A 127 28.45 14.48 1.06
C ARG A 127 29.96 14.25 1.18
N LYS A 128 30.44 13.08 0.76
CA LYS A 128 31.88 12.77 0.78
C LYS A 128 32.69 13.68 -0.14
N LYS A 129 32.12 14.08 -1.29
CA LYS A 129 32.78 14.99 -2.22
C LYS A 129 32.89 16.39 -1.61
N SER A 130 31.81 16.91 -1.02
CA SER A 130 31.82 18.22 -0.36
C SER A 130 32.73 18.26 0.86
N GLU A 131 32.84 17.17 1.64
CA GLU A 131 33.76 17.09 2.77
C GLU A 131 35.23 17.19 2.32
N ARG A 132 35.60 16.47 1.24
CA ARG A 132 36.96 16.57 0.67
C ARG A 132 37.25 17.94 0.10
N GLU A 133 36.30 18.54 -0.61
CA GLU A 133 36.45 19.89 -1.16
C GLU A 133 36.61 20.91 -0.02
N ALA A 134 35.79 20.83 1.03
CA ALA A 134 35.93 21.68 2.21
C ALA A 134 37.28 21.48 2.93
N GLU A 135 37.76 20.23 3.09
CA GLU A 135 39.06 19.93 3.69
C GLU A 135 40.22 20.47 2.84
N THR A 136 40.15 20.36 1.51
CA THR A 136 41.20 20.94 0.64
C THR A 136 41.20 22.47 0.67
N VAL A 137 40.03 23.09 0.83
CA VAL A 137 39.90 24.55 0.96
C VAL A 137 40.45 25.01 2.31
N THR A 138 40.08 24.36 3.41
CA THR A 138 40.60 24.72 4.75
C THR A 138 42.10 24.51 4.85
N PHE A 139 42.62 23.43 4.27
CA PHE A 139 44.05 23.17 4.17
C PHE A 139 44.73 24.32 3.43
N LYS A 140 44.32 24.65 2.20
CA LYS A 140 44.91 25.76 1.40
C LYS A 140 44.88 27.11 2.12
N VAL A 141 43.75 27.46 2.75
CA VAL A 141 43.62 28.70 3.53
C VAL A 141 44.60 28.71 4.70
N GLY A 142 44.76 27.59 5.41
CA GLY A 142 45.70 27.45 6.52
C GLY A 142 47.18 27.56 6.13
N TYR A 143 47.58 27.13 4.93
CA TYR A 143 48.94 27.35 4.42
C TYR A 143 49.17 28.80 3.99
N ASN A 144 48.16 29.45 3.43
CA ASN A 144 48.27 30.83 2.99
C ASN A 144 48.45 31.80 4.17
N LEU A 145 47.73 31.56 5.28
CA LEU A 145 47.84 32.32 6.53
C LEU A 145 49.17 32.16 7.29
N LYS A 146 49.92 31.07 7.06
CA LYS A 146 51.24 30.83 7.68
C LYS A 146 52.41 31.38 6.86
N SER A 147 52.14 31.96 5.70
CA SER A 147 53.16 32.47 4.76
C SER A 147 53.31 33.99 4.80
N TYR A 148 52.61 34.67 5.71
CA TYR A 148 52.75 36.09 6.05
C TYR A 148 53.31 36.22 7.46
#